data_AF-A0A4V6WMU7-F1
#
_entry.id   AF-A0A4V6WMU7-F1
#
_cell.length_a   1.000
_cell.length_b   1.000
_cell.length_c   1.000
_cell.angle_alpha   90.00
_cell.angle_beta   90.00
_cell.angle_gamma   90.00
#
_symmetry.space_group_name_H-M   'P 1'
#
loop_
_entity.id
_entity.type
_entity.pdbx_description
1 polymer ?
#
loop_
_entity_poly.entity_id
_entity_poly.type
_entity_poly.pdbx_seq_one_letter_code
_entity_poly.pdbx_strand_id
1 'polypeptide(L)'
;MITDKIEELKDTLEETFLKETLYTNLGKTERVLSLATGAYIMFKGIRNVFSHPLIATTELVVGFGLLQRGMSGYCAITEKFENEPQGPEPILIVG
;
A
#
# COMPACT_ATOMS: atom_id res chain seq x y z
N MET A 1 16.89 10.89 -23.30
CA MET A 1 17.81 9.87 -22.74
C MET A 1 17.68 9.70 -21.22
N ILE A 2 17.63 10.76 -20.40
CA ILE A 2 17.36 10.61 -18.94
C ILE A 2 15.87 10.34 -18.70
N THR A 3 14.99 11.03 -19.42
CA THR A 3 13.53 10.87 -19.31
C THR A 3 13.06 9.46 -19.65
N ASP A 4 13.61 8.85 -20.71
CA ASP A 4 13.25 7.50 -21.14
C ASP A 4 13.51 6.44 -20.05
N LYS A 5 14.62 6.58 -19.31
CA LYS A 5 14.93 5.69 -18.18
C LYS A 5 13.99 5.89 -16.99
N ILE A 6 13.55 7.12 -16.74
CA ILE A 6 12.60 7.41 -15.66
C ILE A 6 11.26 6.76 -15.97
N GLU A 7 10.84 6.79 -17.24
CA GLU A 7 9.60 6.18 -17.72
C GLU A 7 9.66 4.65 -17.61
N GLU A 8 10.76 4.03 -18.05
CA GLU A 8 10.99 2.58 -17.91
C GLU A 8 10.99 2.12 -16.43
N LEU A 9 11.59 2.90 -15.53
CA LEU A 9 11.59 2.62 -14.10
C LEU A 9 10.19 2.76 -13.50
N LYS A 10 9.43 3.77 -13.93
CA LYS A 10 8.06 3.96 -13.49
C LYS A 10 7.20 2.78 -13.90
N ASP A 11 7.26 2.37 -15.17
CA ASP A 11 6.49 1.24 -15.69
C ASP A 11 6.85 -0.06 -14.96
N THR A 12 8.14 -0.32 -14.73
CA THR A 12 8.59 -1.49 -13.97
C THR A 12 8.08 -1.47 -12.53
N LEU A 13 8.08 -0.29 -11.88
CA LEU A 13 7.54 -0.14 -10.53
C LEU A 13 6.03 -0.36 -10.50
N GLU A 14 5.29 0.21 -11.45
CA GLU A 14 3.84 0.02 -11.56
C GLU A 14 3.51 -1.45 -11.83
N GLU A 15 4.25 -2.13 -12.70
CA GLU A 15 4.04 -3.54 -13.00
C GLU A 15 4.38 -4.46 -11.81
N THR A 16 5.39 -4.11 -11.01
CA THR A 16 5.81 -4.95 -9.88
C THR A 16 4.96 -4.70 -8.64
N PHE A 17 4.67 -3.43 -8.32
CA PHE A 17 4.05 -3.03 -7.06
C PHE A 17 2.57 -2.66 -7.16
N LEU A 18 2.09 -2.30 -8.35
CA LEU A 18 0.70 -1.87 -8.56
C LEU A 18 -0.09 -2.81 -9.46
N LYS A 19 0.48 -3.96 -9.84
CA LYS A 19 -0.27 -5.04 -10.48
C LYS A 19 -1.42 -5.47 -9.56
N GLU A 20 -2.61 -5.42 -10.11
CA GLU A 20 -3.82 -5.88 -9.44
C GLU A 20 -3.89 -7.40 -9.56
N THR A 21 -4.17 -8.04 -8.44
CA THR A 21 -4.42 -9.48 -8.35
C THR A 21 -5.86 -9.70 -7.88
N LEU A 22 -6.38 -10.93 -7.97
CA LEU A 22 -7.74 -11.23 -7.50
C LEU A 22 -8.01 -10.90 -6.02
N TYR A 23 -6.96 -10.69 -5.22
CA TYR A 23 -7.06 -10.40 -3.78
C TYR A 23 -6.73 -8.95 -3.44
N THR A 24 -6.60 -8.08 -4.44
CA THR A 24 -6.31 -6.65 -4.24
C THR A 24 -7.61 -5.89 -3.94
N ASN A 25 -7.72 -5.29 -2.75
CA ASN A 25 -8.89 -4.48 -2.34
C ASN A 25 -8.53 -3.02 -2.02
N LEU A 26 -7.31 -2.58 -2.35
CA LEU A 26 -6.84 -1.20 -2.22
C LEU A 26 -6.71 -0.54 -3.59
N GLY A 27 -7.15 0.71 -3.70
CA GLY A 27 -6.95 1.51 -4.91
C GLY A 27 -5.48 1.86 -5.14
N LYS A 28 -5.09 2.13 -6.40
CA LYS A 28 -3.71 2.50 -6.77
C LYS A 28 -3.16 3.68 -5.96
N THR A 29 -3.98 4.71 -5.73
CA THR A 29 -3.58 5.89 -4.94
C THR A 29 -3.27 5.52 -3.49
N GLU A 30 -4.10 4.67 -2.87
CA GLU A 30 -3.89 4.22 -1.49
C GLU A 30 -2.64 3.35 -1.36
N ARG A 31 -2.37 2.51 -2.36
CA ARG A 31 -1.15 1.70 -2.44
C ARG A 31 0.09 2.58 -2.52
N VAL A 32 0.11 3.56 -3.43
CA VAL A 32 1.22 4.52 -3.56
C VAL A 32 1.41 5.32 -2.28
N LEU A 33 0.33 5.79 -1.67
CA LEU A 33 0.39 6.54 -0.41
C LEU A 33 0.96 5.68 0.74
N SER A 34 0.53 4.43 0.83
CA SER A 34 1.03 3.45 1.81
C SER A 34 2.51 3.15 1.58
N LEU A 35 2.93 2.95 0.33
CA LEU A 35 4.33 2.72 -0.03
C LEU A 35 5.20 3.93 0.32
N ALA A 36 4.78 5.14 -0.06
CA ALA A 36 5.53 6.36 0.19
C ALA A 36 5.68 6.63 1.70
N THR A 37 4.59 6.51 2.45
CA THR A 37 4.59 6.72 3.91
C THR A 37 5.41 5.62 4.61
N GLY A 38 5.23 4.36 4.20
CA GLY A 38 5.99 3.23 4.74
C GLY A 38 7.49 3.37 4.49
N ALA A 39 7.89 3.74 3.27
CA ALA A 39 9.28 4.00 2.93
C ALA A 39 9.89 5.15 3.76
N TYR A 40 9.14 6.25 3.93
CA TYR A 40 9.58 7.38 4.74
C TYR A 40 9.81 7.00 6.21
N ILE A 41 8.82 6.36 6.84
CA ILE A 41 8.91 5.95 8.25
C ILE A 41 10.02 4.91 8.43
N MET A 42 10.12 3.93 7.53
CA MET A 42 11.18 2.93 7.57
C MET A 42 12.57 3.57 7.44
N PHE A 43 12.74 4.50 6.50
CA PHE A 43 14.00 5.23 6.33
C PHE A 43 14.36 6.04 7.58
N LYS A 44 13.37 6.68 8.21
CA LYS A 44 13.56 7.38 9.48
C LYS A 44 14.04 6.42 10.59
N GLY A 45 13.41 5.25 10.71
CA GLY A 45 13.81 4.21 11.66
C GLY A 45 15.24 3.73 11.42
N ILE A 46 15.62 3.45 10.16
CA ILE A 46 17.00 3.06 9.79
C ILE A 46 18.00 4.13 10.23
N ARG A 47 17.72 5.42 9.96
CA ARG A 47 18.62 6.52 10.33
C ARG A 47 18.76 6.68 11.84
N ASN A 48 17.73 6.33 12.61
CA ASN A 48 17.67 6.58 14.04
C ASN A 48 17.99 5.34 14.89
N VAL A 49 18.28 4.19 14.28
CA VAL A 49 18.46 2.89 14.97
C VAL A 49 19.56 2.90 16.02
N PHE A 50 20.63 3.68 15.80
CA PHE A 50 21.74 3.80 16.75
C PHE A 50 21.52 4.87 17.83
N SER A 51 20.69 5.88 17.54
CA SER A 51 20.42 6.98 18.48
C SER A 51 19.27 6.66 19.43
N HIS A 52 18.20 6.05 18.90
CA HIS A 52 16.97 5.76 19.62
C HIS A 52 16.45 4.36 19.24
N PRO A 53 17.10 3.27 19.69
CA PRO A 53 16.84 1.91 19.21
C PRO A 53 15.40 1.43 19.44
N LEU A 54 14.80 1.77 20.59
CA LEU A 54 13.42 1.39 20.90
C LEU A 54 12.43 2.06 19.93
N ILE A 55 12.59 3.37 19.70
CA ILE A 55 11.72 4.14 18.80
C ILE A 55 11.94 3.68 17.36
N ALA A 56 13.19 3.53 16.94
CA ALA A 56 13.55 3.06 15.62
C ALA A 56 12.97 1.68 15.30
N THR A 57 12.91 0.77 16.28
CA THR A 57 12.28 -0.54 16.10
C THR A 57 10.79 -0.39 15.78
N THR A 58 10.08 0.48 16.49
CA THR A 58 8.66 0.75 16.19
C THR A 58 8.47 1.39 14.81
N GLU A 59 9.35 2.32 14.43
CA GLU A 59 9.33 2.95 13.10
C GLU A 59 9.60 1.93 11.99
N LEU A 60 10.56 1.02 12.18
CA LEU A 60 10.85 -0.06 11.24
C LEU A 60 9.66 -1.00 11.08
N VAL A 61 9.04 -1.44 12.18
CA VAL A 61 7.88 -2.33 12.13
C VAL A 61 6.69 -1.67 11.45
N VAL A 62 6.39 -0.42 11.81
CA VAL A 62 5.28 0.34 11.20
C VAL A 62 5.55 0.60 9.72
N GLY A 63 6.76 1.05 9.38
CA GLY A 63 7.18 1.31 8.01
C GLY A 63 7.11 0.06 7.14
N PHE A 64 7.63 -1.07 7.64
CA PHE A 64 7.55 -2.36 6.96
C PHE A 64 6.11 -2.83 6.76
N GLY A 65 5.25 -2.69 7.78
CA GLY A 65 3.83 -3.05 7.67
C GLY A 65 3.10 -2.25 6.59
N LEU A 66 3.38 -0.94 6.48
CA LEU A 66 2.82 -0.07 5.45
C LEU A 66 3.35 -0.40 4.05
N LEU A 67 4.63 -0.76 3.93
CA LEU A 67 5.19 -1.24 2.67
C LEU A 67 4.51 -2.54 2.24
N GLN A 68 4.42 -3.53 3.14
CA GLN A 68 3.76 -4.81 2.86
C GLN A 68 2.30 -4.62 2.43
N ARG A 69 1.57 -3.72 3.09
CA ARG A 69 0.19 -3.34 2.72
C ARG A 69 0.13 -2.74 1.31
N GLY A 70 1.01 -1.79 1.00
CA GLY A 70 1.04 -1.14 -0.31
C GLY A 70 1.42 -2.11 -1.43
N MET A 71 2.41 -2.96 -1.19
CA MET A 71 2.88 -3.99 -2.11
C MET A 71 1.81 -5.05 -2.39
N SER A 72 1.23 -5.65 -1.35
CA SER A 72 0.17 -6.66 -1.50
C SER A 72 -1.12 -6.07 -2.08
N GLY A 73 -1.36 -4.78 -1.83
CA GLY A 73 -2.63 -4.14 -2.19
C GLY A 73 -3.81 -4.72 -1.41
N TYR A 74 -3.56 -5.35 -0.25
CA TYR A 74 -4.58 -5.94 0.61
C TYR A 74 -4.66 -5.26 1.98
N CYS A 75 -5.88 -5.00 2.42
CA CYS A 75 -6.22 -4.47 3.73
C CYS A 75 -7.48 -5.15 4.28
N ALA A 76 -7.28 -6.01 5.28
CA ALA A 76 -8.39 -6.67 5.99
C ALA A 76 -9.37 -5.69 6.65
N ILE A 77 -8.90 -4.48 7.00
CA ILE A 77 -9.76 -3.45 7.61
C ILE A 77 -10.77 -2.93 6.57
N THR A 78 -10.31 -2.63 5.35
CA THR A 78 -11.17 -2.17 4.25
C THR A 78 -12.19 -3.25 3.89
N GLU A 79 -11.75 -4.51 3.80
CA GLU A 79 -12.64 -5.65 3.56
C GLU A 79 -13.76 -5.77 4.62
N LYS A 80 -13.46 -5.52 5.89
CA LYS A 80 -14.47 -5.56 6.96
C LYS A 80 -15.48 -4.42 6.88
N PHE A 81 -15.08 -3.25 6.38
CA PHE A 81 -15.97 -2.11 6.20
C PHE A 81 -16.74 -2.14 4.88
N GLU A 82 -16.23 -2.82 3.85
CA GLU A 82 -16.95 -3.08 2.60
C GLU A 82 -18.01 -4.18 2.75
N ASN A 83 -17.77 -5.16 3.63
CA ASN A 83 -18.73 -6.21 3.98
C ASN A 83 -19.77 -5.77 5.02
N GLU A 84 -19.71 -4.53 5.51
CA GLU A 84 -20.82 -3.93 6.24
C GLU A 84 -21.88 -3.52 5.19
N PRO A 85 -23.12 -4.05 5.24
CA PRO A 85 -24.09 -3.87 4.16
C PRO A 85 -24.42 -2.38 3.96
N GLN A 86 -23.81 -1.80 2.93
CA GLN A 86 -24.06 -0.44 2.49
C GLN A 86 -25.39 -0.39 1.72
N GLY A 87 -26.51 -0.43 2.45
CA GLY A 87 -27.85 -0.20 1.88
C GLY A 87 -28.40 -1.34 1.02
N PRO A 88 -29.69 -1.28 0.65
CA PRO A 88 -30.39 -2.40 0.02
C PRO A 88 -29.76 -2.73 -1.34
N GLU A 89 -29.43 -4.00 -1.54
CA GLU A 89 -28.93 -4.52 -2.82
C GLU A 89 -29.88 -4.11 -3.96
N PRO A 90 -29.36 -3.64 -5.12
CA PRO A 90 -30.20 -3.36 -6.27
C PRO A 90 -30.86 -4.67 -6.73
N ILE A 91 -32.17 -4.76 -6.51
CA ILE A 91 -33.03 -5.84 -6.99
C ILE A 91 -32.93 -5.86 -8.51
N LEU A 92 -32.30 -6.91 -9.06
CA LEU A 92 -32.37 -7.27 -10.47
C LEU A 92 -33.84 -7.67 -10.77
N ILE A 93 -34.65 -6.72 -11.22
CA ILE A 93 -35.97 -7.02 -11.79
C ILE A 93 -35.72 -7.55 -13.21
N VAL A 94 -35.66 -8.87 -13.35
CA VAL A 94 -35.91 -9.55 -14.62
C VAL A 94 -37.34 -10.06 -14.55
N GLY A 95 -38.26 -9.34 -15.21
CA GLY A 95 -39.68 -9.65 -15.29
C GLY A 95 -40.41 -8.65 -16.16
#